data_AF-A0A7S0Q6M5-F1
#
_entry.id   AF-A0A7S0Q6M5-F1
#
_cell.length_a   1.000
_cell.length_b   1.000
_cell.length_c   1.000
_cell.angle_alpha   90.00
_cell.angle_beta   90.00
_cell.angle_gamma   90.00
#
_symmetry.space_group_name_H-M   'P 1'
#
loop_
_entity.id
_entity.type
_entity.pdbx_description
1 polymer ?
#
loop_
_entity_poly.entity_id
_entity_poly.type
_entity_poly.pdbx_seq_one_letter_code
_entity_poly.pdbx_strand_id
1 'polypeptide(L)'
;IDLGAGGLAQLFGLKMGEELGMPVRNASLLIRSMRFMLEKWPRLVAEYKPAFGSIFEQYIAEYSHWGYCDLDMVMGNMQLFIEHSELASQDIVTYSFGDVDALYLRGQWTVHRNTRDVSLLWKGCPHLGDDLQKELLMKVAWVRRMESRGIKNYAKRFQSAEGCYSHRAASAPGIRIKMAHKQFVGLAVPSDEQIYFVNGAVWQCPKGEAVDVELLFSNSQQPCAANLPGVQEALGAMLPLQVSAEGGCGKWMPVEYRMCAVNMPEPPEREQNTIGFNTYLRDGKFYAQRFRSTLPVLDNGCRQGAFFHMQEWKKIWGYGTHGVDPLELALTTKKAPSFTVTTEGITLLT
;
A
#
# COMPACT_ATOMS: atom_id res chain seq x y z
N ILE A 1 -2.91 17.59 -12.58
CA ILE A 1 -4.29 17.62 -12.04
C ILE A 1 -4.56 19.07 -11.64
N ASP A 2 -5.48 19.74 -12.34
CA ASP A 2 -5.95 21.06 -11.91
C ASP A 2 -7.02 20.87 -10.83
N LEU A 3 -6.71 21.26 -9.60
CA LEU A 3 -7.61 21.09 -8.45
C LEU A 3 -8.57 22.28 -8.24
N GLY A 4 -8.50 23.31 -9.09
CA GLY A 4 -9.33 24.51 -9.01
C GLY A 4 -9.10 25.36 -7.73
N ALA A 5 -9.94 26.39 -7.56
CA ALA A 5 -9.77 27.46 -6.57
C ALA A 5 -9.86 27.04 -5.09
N GLY A 6 -10.17 25.78 -4.77
CA GLY A 6 -10.21 25.28 -3.39
C GLY A 6 -9.40 24.02 -3.11
N GLY A 7 -8.60 23.58 -4.09
CA GLY A 7 -7.65 22.48 -3.93
C GLY A 7 -8.26 21.16 -3.45
N LEU A 8 -7.43 20.33 -2.81
CA LEU A 8 -7.84 19.01 -2.31
C LEU A 8 -9.01 19.07 -1.32
N ALA A 9 -9.05 20.07 -0.44
CA ALA A 9 -10.10 20.17 0.58
C ALA A 9 -11.49 20.39 -0.04
N GLN A 10 -11.58 21.21 -1.09
CA GLN A 10 -12.84 21.41 -1.81
C GLN A 10 -13.23 20.15 -2.59
N LEU A 11 -12.27 19.52 -3.29
CA LEU A 11 -12.53 18.29 -4.03
C LEU A 11 -13.03 17.16 -3.11
N PHE A 12 -12.31 16.89 -2.02
CA PHE A 12 -12.71 15.89 -1.02
C PHE A 12 -14.07 16.21 -0.41
N GLY A 13 -14.27 17.42 0.09
CA GLY A 13 -15.48 17.78 0.80
C GLY A 13 -16.73 17.79 -0.09
N LEU A 14 -16.60 18.22 -1.35
CA LEU A 14 -17.71 18.16 -2.30
C LEU A 14 -18.05 16.71 -2.65
N LYS A 15 -17.07 15.92 -3.08
CA LYS A 15 -17.32 14.56 -3.57
C LYS A 15 -17.77 13.60 -2.48
N MET A 16 -17.14 13.64 -1.31
CA MET A 16 -17.60 12.82 -0.19
C MET A 16 -18.96 13.29 0.35
N GLY A 17 -19.19 14.61 0.41
CA GLY A 17 -20.49 15.15 0.83
C GLY A 17 -21.63 14.78 -0.12
N GLU A 18 -21.39 14.81 -1.43
CA GLU A 18 -22.30 14.36 -2.48
C GLU A 18 -22.63 12.87 -2.33
N GLU A 19 -21.61 12.01 -2.24
CA GLU A 19 -21.80 10.56 -2.11
C GLU A 19 -22.47 10.15 -0.80
N LEU A 20 -22.36 10.96 0.26
CA LEU A 20 -23.05 10.75 1.53
C LEU A 20 -24.43 11.42 1.61
N GLY A 21 -24.88 12.10 0.55
CA GLY A 21 -26.17 12.78 0.53
C GLY A 21 -26.29 13.89 1.59
N MET A 22 -25.18 14.55 1.92
CA MET A 22 -25.16 15.57 2.98
C MET A 22 -25.90 16.84 2.55
N PRO A 23 -26.67 17.48 3.46
CA PRO A 23 -27.24 18.80 3.19
C PRO A 23 -26.14 19.84 2.84
N VAL A 24 -26.46 20.80 1.96
CA VAL A 24 -25.50 21.82 1.48
C VAL A 24 -24.77 22.56 2.61
N ARG A 25 -25.47 22.84 3.72
CA ARG A 25 -24.87 23.47 4.91
C ARG A 25 -23.80 22.59 5.56
N ASN A 26 -24.03 21.28 5.61
CA ASN A 26 -23.10 20.30 6.17
C ASN A 26 -21.88 20.14 5.26
N ALA A 27 -22.07 20.08 3.94
CA ALA A 27 -20.98 20.05 2.97
C ALA A 27 -20.05 21.28 3.08
N SER A 28 -20.62 22.47 3.30
CA SER A 28 -19.83 23.69 3.54
C SER A 28 -18.98 23.60 4.81
N LEU A 29 -19.53 23.04 5.90
CA LEU A 29 -18.79 22.82 7.13
C LEU A 29 -17.69 21.76 6.93
N LEU A 30 -18.00 20.69 6.18
CA LEU A 30 -17.06 19.62 5.84
C LEU A 30 -15.82 20.16 5.13
N ILE A 31 -16.02 20.96 4.07
CA ILE A 31 -14.93 21.58 3.29
C ILE A 31 -14.06 22.48 4.18
N ARG A 32 -14.68 23.30 5.05
CA ARG A 32 -13.94 24.17 5.97
C ARG A 32 -13.10 23.38 6.97
N SER A 33 -13.67 22.32 7.55
CA SER A 33 -12.96 21.44 8.48
C SER A 33 -11.82 20.68 7.78
N MET A 34 -12.06 20.13 6.59
CA MET A 34 -11.03 19.46 5.78
C MET A 34 -9.90 20.42 5.44
N ARG A 35 -10.20 21.65 5.00
CA ARG A 35 -9.19 22.67 4.71
C ARG A 35 -8.30 22.93 5.91
N PHE A 36 -8.93 23.23 7.06
CA PHE A 36 -8.20 23.47 8.30
C PHE A 36 -7.31 22.28 8.68
N MET A 37 -7.83 21.05 8.57
CA MET A 37 -7.09 19.85 8.96
C MET A 37 -5.96 19.51 7.98
N LEU A 38 -6.15 19.69 6.67
CA LEU A 38 -5.10 19.43 5.67
C LEU A 38 -4.01 20.51 5.69
N GLU A 39 -4.34 21.77 5.97
CA GLU A 39 -3.36 22.83 6.21
C GLU A 39 -2.53 22.55 7.46
N LYS A 40 -3.17 22.10 8.55
CA LYS A 40 -2.47 21.73 9.78
C LYS A 40 -1.63 20.47 9.62
N TRP A 41 -2.21 19.40 9.06
CA TRP A 41 -1.60 18.07 8.95
C TRP A 41 -1.85 17.46 7.55
N PRO A 42 -1.00 17.80 6.55
CA PRO A 42 -1.16 17.30 5.18
C PRO A 42 -1.23 15.77 5.06
N ARG A 43 -0.55 15.04 5.95
CA ARG A 43 -0.55 13.57 6.00
C ARG A 43 -1.94 12.96 6.26
N LEU A 44 -2.92 13.73 6.73
CA LEU A 44 -4.30 13.26 6.89
C LEU A 44 -4.94 12.83 5.56
N VAL A 45 -4.40 13.28 4.41
CA VAL A 45 -4.82 12.80 3.09
C VAL A 45 -4.84 11.26 3.00
N ALA A 46 -3.93 10.59 3.72
CA ALA A 46 -3.82 9.13 3.74
C ALA A 46 -5.04 8.42 4.36
N GLU A 47 -5.80 9.09 5.24
CA GLU A 47 -7.03 8.51 5.83
C GLU A 47 -8.11 8.31 4.76
N TYR A 48 -8.08 9.11 3.69
CA TYR A 48 -9.09 9.13 2.64
C TYR A 48 -8.74 8.25 1.44
N LYS A 49 -7.61 7.52 1.48
CA LYS A 49 -7.21 6.57 0.42
C LYS A 49 -8.35 5.65 -0.04
N PRO A 50 -9.16 5.05 0.85
CA PRO A 50 -10.29 4.21 0.45
C PRO A 50 -11.34 4.90 -0.41
N ALA A 51 -11.45 6.23 -0.30
CA ALA A 51 -12.45 7.02 -1.02
C ALA A 51 -11.92 7.61 -2.34
N PHE A 52 -10.65 7.40 -2.69
CA PHE A 52 -10.03 8.02 -3.87
C PHE A 52 -10.76 7.71 -5.17
N GLY A 53 -11.34 6.51 -5.32
CA GLY A 53 -12.21 6.18 -6.45
C GLY A 53 -13.40 7.12 -6.61
N SER A 54 -14.05 7.51 -5.51
CA SER A 54 -15.15 8.48 -5.52
C SER A 54 -14.67 9.92 -5.66
N ILE A 55 -13.59 10.28 -4.96
CA ILE A 55 -13.08 11.65 -4.91
C ILE A 55 -12.53 12.07 -6.27
N PHE A 56 -11.77 11.20 -6.92
CA PHE A 56 -11.12 11.48 -8.18
C PHE A 56 -11.88 10.91 -9.38
N GLU A 57 -13.14 10.49 -9.20
CA GLU A 57 -13.98 9.82 -10.20
C GLU A 57 -13.86 10.45 -11.60
N GLN A 58 -13.94 11.79 -11.68
CA GLN A 58 -13.84 12.52 -12.95
C GLN A 58 -12.46 12.40 -13.64
N TYR A 59 -11.37 12.29 -12.87
CA TYR A 59 -10.02 12.14 -13.39
C TYR A 59 -9.68 10.70 -13.78
N ILE A 60 -10.36 9.73 -13.16
CA ILE A 60 -10.11 8.31 -13.38
C ILE A 60 -11.17 7.65 -14.27
N ALA A 61 -12.13 8.40 -14.81
CA ALA A 61 -13.30 7.87 -15.52
C ALA A 61 -12.93 6.96 -16.71
N GLU A 62 -11.84 7.25 -17.41
CA GLU A 62 -11.36 6.47 -18.57
C GLU A 62 -10.46 5.29 -18.19
N TYR A 63 -10.14 5.14 -16.90
CA TYR A 63 -9.27 4.06 -16.42
C TYR A 63 -10.10 2.89 -15.92
N SER A 64 -9.69 1.67 -16.28
CA SER A 64 -10.34 0.44 -15.84
C SER A 64 -10.18 0.19 -14.33
N HIS A 65 -9.14 0.78 -13.73
CA HIS A 65 -8.77 0.59 -12.34
C HIS A 65 -8.23 1.90 -11.74
N TRP A 66 -8.34 2.03 -10.43
CA TRP A 66 -7.69 3.07 -9.63
C TRP A 66 -6.96 2.45 -8.45
N GLY A 67 -6.05 3.16 -7.81
CA GLY A 67 -5.34 2.62 -6.66
C GLY A 67 -4.76 3.68 -5.77
N TYR A 68 -4.16 3.22 -4.68
CA TYR A 68 -3.38 4.04 -3.76
C TYR A 68 -2.09 3.32 -3.40
N CYS A 69 -1.08 4.11 -3.06
CA CYS A 69 0.18 3.65 -2.54
C CYS A 69 0.66 4.55 -1.40
N ASP A 70 1.66 4.09 -0.66
CA ASP A 70 2.40 4.94 0.26
C ASP A 70 3.40 5.82 -0.51
N LEU A 71 3.88 6.90 0.13
CA LEU A 71 4.82 7.85 -0.48
C LEU A 71 6.29 7.53 -0.16
N ASP A 72 6.53 6.64 0.80
CA ASP A 72 7.84 6.23 1.30
C ASP A 72 8.23 4.85 0.75
N MET A 73 8.10 4.71 -0.57
CA MET A 73 8.43 3.49 -1.30
C MET A 73 9.34 3.78 -2.51
N VAL A 74 10.16 2.81 -2.88
CA VAL A 74 10.87 2.76 -4.16
C VAL A 74 10.21 1.70 -5.02
N MET A 75 9.62 2.11 -6.15
CA MET A 75 9.01 1.18 -7.10
C MET A 75 10.07 0.50 -7.96
N GLY A 76 9.95 -0.82 -8.12
CA GLY A 76 10.71 -1.59 -9.09
C GLY A 76 9.99 -1.67 -10.44
N ASN A 77 10.22 -2.74 -11.18
CA ASN A 77 9.61 -2.96 -12.49
C ASN A 77 8.15 -3.41 -12.35
N MET A 78 7.24 -2.49 -12.03
CA MET A 78 5.83 -2.81 -11.76
C MET A 78 5.12 -3.57 -12.89
N GLN A 79 5.52 -3.37 -14.15
CA GLN A 79 4.92 -4.06 -15.29
C GLN A 79 5.22 -5.57 -15.31
N LEU A 80 6.31 -5.98 -14.67
CA LEU A 80 6.64 -7.38 -14.47
C LEU A 80 5.74 -8.02 -13.41
N PHE A 81 5.42 -7.28 -12.35
CA PHE A 81 4.69 -7.80 -11.19
C PHE A 81 3.18 -7.70 -11.32
N ILE A 82 2.65 -6.72 -12.05
CA ILE A 82 1.21 -6.61 -12.31
C ILE A 82 0.81 -7.70 -13.28
N GLU A 83 -0.22 -8.48 -12.93
CA GLU A 83 -0.79 -9.50 -13.81
C GLU A 83 -2.09 -9.00 -14.46
N HIS A 84 -2.23 -9.21 -15.77
CA HIS A 84 -3.50 -8.96 -16.44
C HIS A 84 -4.62 -9.82 -15.85
N SER A 85 -4.32 -11.08 -15.48
CA SER A 85 -5.29 -12.00 -14.88
C SER A 85 -5.82 -11.50 -13.53
N GLU A 86 -4.99 -10.81 -12.74
CA GLU A 86 -5.40 -10.17 -11.49
C GLU A 86 -6.42 -9.07 -11.76
N LEU A 87 -6.09 -8.13 -12.65
CA LEU A 87 -6.96 -7.01 -13.00
C LEU A 87 -8.25 -7.47 -13.69
N ALA A 88 -8.19 -8.53 -14.50
CA ALA A 88 -9.35 -9.08 -15.18
C ALA A 88 -10.30 -9.80 -14.21
N SER A 89 -9.78 -10.56 -13.23
CA SER A 89 -10.57 -11.50 -12.42
C SER A 89 -10.85 -11.07 -10.99
N GLN A 90 -10.19 -10.02 -10.50
CA GLN A 90 -10.38 -9.51 -9.13
C GLN A 90 -10.99 -8.12 -9.16
N ASP A 91 -11.66 -7.74 -8.07
CA ASP A 91 -12.19 -6.39 -7.88
C ASP A 91 -11.22 -5.55 -7.07
N ILE A 92 -10.42 -6.17 -6.20
CA ILE A 92 -9.35 -5.53 -5.45
C ILE A 92 -8.10 -6.42 -5.46
N VAL A 93 -6.94 -5.83 -5.70
CA VAL A 93 -5.63 -6.50 -5.66
C VAL A 93 -4.71 -5.71 -4.75
N THR A 94 -4.08 -6.37 -3.79
CA THR A 94 -3.18 -5.73 -2.83
C THR A 94 -1.89 -6.53 -2.69
N TYR A 95 -0.75 -5.87 -2.54
CA TYR A 95 0.55 -6.54 -2.44
C TYR A 95 1.03 -6.59 -0.99
N SER A 96 1.28 -7.79 -0.48
CA SER A 96 1.81 -8.07 0.86
C SER A 96 3.30 -8.41 0.84
N PHE A 97 3.95 -8.33 2.01
CA PHE A 97 5.37 -8.65 2.18
C PHE A 97 5.59 -10.04 2.82
N GLY A 98 4.59 -10.92 2.70
CA GLY A 98 4.66 -12.30 3.20
C GLY A 98 3.94 -12.55 4.53
N ASP A 99 3.43 -11.51 5.19
CA ASP A 99 2.52 -11.59 6.36
C ASP A 99 1.08 -11.93 5.94
N VAL A 100 0.96 -13.01 5.18
CA VAL A 100 -0.27 -13.43 4.48
C VAL A 100 -1.32 -14.03 5.41
N ASP A 101 -0.99 -14.25 6.68
CA ASP A 101 -1.94 -14.56 7.75
C ASP A 101 -2.78 -13.34 8.16
N ALA A 102 -2.24 -12.11 7.98
CA ALA A 102 -2.96 -10.87 8.19
C ALA A 102 -3.74 -10.45 6.93
N LEU A 103 -5.04 -10.79 6.89
CA LEU A 103 -5.92 -10.57 5.75
C LEU A 103 -6.42 -9.11 5.72
N TYR A 104 -5.63 -8.20 5.15
CA TYR A 104 -6.01 -6.79 5.03
C TYR A 104 -5.48 -6.14 3.75
N LEU A 105 -6.15 -5.08 3.28
CA LEU A 105 -5.75 -4.25 2.15
C LEU A 105 -4.60 -3.33 2.57
N ARG A 106 -3.44 -3.50 1.93
CA ARG A 106 -2.17 -2.87 2.27
C ARG A 106 -2.15 -1.40 1.82
N GLY A 107 -1.74 -0.49 2.70
CA GLY A 107 -1.56 0.94 2.37
C GLY A 107 -0.48 1.21 1.32
N GLN A 108 0.50 0.29 1.22
CA GLN A 108 1.68 0.41 0.36
C GLN A 108 1.33 0.32 -1.12
N TRP A 109 0.45 -0.60 -1.50
CA TRP A 109 -0.05 -0.73 -2.86
C TRP A 109 -1.35 -1.54 -2.87
N THR A 110 -2.44 -0.90 -3.27
CA THR A 110 -3.73 -1.57 -3.53
C THR A 110 -4.40 -0.94 -4.74
N VAL A 111 -4.87 -1.79 -5.65
CA VAL A 111 -5.61 -1.43 -6.86
C VAL A 111 -7.02 -1.98 -6.79
N HIS A 112 -7.96 -1.21 -7.30
CA HIS A 112 -9.40 -1.44 -7.29
C HIS A 112 -9.90 -1.37 -8.72
N ARG A 113 -10.82 -2.27 -9.08
CA ARG A 113 -11.63 -2.14 -10.29
C ARG A 113 -12.42 -0.84 -10.21
N ASN A 114 -12.42 -0.07 -11.29
CA ASN A 114 -13.12 1.20 -11.36
C ASN A 114 -14.61 1.01 -11.67
N THR A 115 -15.33 0.43 -10.72
CA THR A 115 -16.78 0.32 -10.74
C THR A 115 -17.38 1.00 -9.52
N ARG A 116 -18.62 1.47 -9.64
CA ARG A 116 -19.28 2.28 -8.61
C ARG A 116 -19.47 1.52 -7.29
N ASP A 117 -19.76 0.23 -7.34
CA ASP A 117 -19.89 -0.63 -6.16
C ASP A 117 -18.59 -0.75 -5.37
N VAL A 118 -17.45 -0.90 -6.06
CA VAL A 118 -16.11 -0.94 -5.43
C VAL A 118 -15.73 0.44 -4.90
N SER A 119 -15.91 1.50 -5.71
CA SER A 119 -15.55 2.86 -5.35
C SER A 119 -16.36 3.44 -4.18
N LEU A 120 -17.47 2.83 -3.79
CA LEU A 120 -18.32 3.25 -2.66
C LEU A 120 -18.13 2.41 -1.39
N LEU A 121 -17.26 1.40 -1.39
CA LEU A 121 -17.03 0.53 -0.22
C LEU A 121 -16.64 1.32 1.03
N TRP A 122 -15.89 2.42 0.88
CA TRP A 122 -15.46 3.28 1.99
C TRP A 122 -16.61 3.84 2.83
N LYS A 123 -17.82 3.98 2.26
CA LYS A 123 -19.00 4.49 2.99
C LYS A 123 -19.37 3.59 4.17
N GLY A 124 -19.03 2.30 4.10
CA GLY A 124 -19.28 1.38 5.19
C GLY A 124 -18.34 1.53 6.38
N CYS A 125 -17.35 2.42 6.30
CA CYS A 125 -16.52 2.79 7.44
C CYS A 125 -17.07 4.02 8.13
N PRO A 126 -17.52 3.96 9.41
CA PRO A 126 -18.20 5.08 10.06
C PRO A 126 -17.44 6.41 9.96
N HIS A 127 -16.14 6.39 10.28
CA HIS A 127 -15.28 7.57 10.26
C HIS A 127 -15.03 8.18 8.87
N LEU A 128 -15.31 7.45 7.79
CA LEU A 128 -15.26 7.96 6.42
C LEU A 128 -16.66 8.23 5.87
N GLY A 129 -17.67 7.48 6.31
CA GLY A 129 -19.07 7.58 5.92
C GLY A 129 -19.89 8.44 6.89
N ASP A 130 -20.84 7.81 7.58
CA ASP A 130 -21.88 8.51 8.35
C ASP A 130 -21.33 9.44 9.46
N ASP A 131 -20.19 9.10 10.07
CA ASP A 131 -19.53 9.88 11.13
C ASP A 131 -18.46 10.85 10.60
N LEU A 132 -18.25 10.97 9.28
CA LEU A 132 -17.18 11.79 8.69
C LEU A 132 -17.16 13.23 9.23
N GLN A 133 -18.33 13.88 9.24
CA GLN A 133 -18.45 15.27 9.71
C GLN A 133 -18.09 15.38 11.20
N LYS A 134 -18.57 14.43 12.01
CA LYS A 134 -18.30 14.36 13.45
C LYS A 134 -16.81 14.13 13.72
N GLU A 135 -16.18 13.20 13.02
CA GLU A 135 -14.74 12.92 13.17
C GLU A 135 -13.89 14.15 12.82
N LEU A 136 -14.20 14.83 11.71
CA LEU A 136 -13.52 16.07 11.33
C LEU A 136 -13.70 17.18 12.38
N LEU A 137 -14.91 17.37 12.90
CA LEU A 137 -15.16 18.35 13.96
C LEU A 137 -14.40 18.02 15.25
N MET A 138 -14.31 16.75 15.62
CA MET A 138 -13.51 16.32 16.77
C MET A 138 -12.02 16.60 16.56
N LYS A 139 -11.47 16.38 15.35
CA LYS A 139 -10.08 16.72 15.02
C LYS A 139 -9.83 18.23 15.11
N VAL A 140 -10.74 19.06 14.58
CA VAL A 140 -10.66 20.52 14.68
C VAL A 140 -10.72 20.99 16.15
N ALA A 141 -11.66 20.45 16.93
CA ALA A 141 -11.82 20.79 18.34
C ALA A 141 -10.59 20.39 19.16
N TRP A 142 -9.97 19.24 18.85
CA TRP A 142 -8.73 18.79 19.48
C TRP A 142 -7.59 19.78 19.22
N VAL A 143 -7.33 20.13 17.96
CA VAL A 143 -6.31 21.11 17.57
C VAL A 143 -6.51 22.43 18.30
N ARG A 144 -7.73 22.99 18.24
CA ARG A 144 -8.05 24.27 18.88
C ARG A 144 -7.84 24.25 20.39
N ARG A 145 -8.22 23.14 21.05
CA ARG A 145 -8.04 22.96 22.50
C ARG A 145 -6.57 22.90 22.91
N MET A 146 -5.73 22.21 22.12
CA MET A 146 -4.31 22.12 22.42
C MET A 146 -3.61 23.47 22.21
N GLU A 147 -3.94 24.15 21.11
CA GLU A 147 -3.36 25.46 20.79
C GLU A 147 -3.84 26.56 21.75
N SER A 148 -5.10 26.54 22.21
CA SER A 148 -5.60 27.49 23.21
C SER A 148 -4.92 27.36 24.57
N ARG A 149 -4.27 26.21 24.85
CA ARG A 149 -3.46 25.96 26.04
C ARG A 149 -1.97 26.29 25.83
N GLY A 150 -1.61 26.86 24.68
CA GLY A 150 -0.23 27.17 24.30
C GLY A 150 0.62 25.94 23.95
N ILE A 151 0.01 24.76 23.76
CA ILE A 151 0.74 23.52 23.46
C ILE A 151 1.04 23.49 21.95
N LYS A 152 2.33 23.52 21.60
CA LYS A 152 2.78 23.55 20.19
C LYS A 152 2.95 22.16 19.57
N ASN A 153 3.30 21.15 20.38
CA ASN A 153 3.50 19.77 19.94
C ASN A 153 2.54 18.85 20.69
N TYR A 154 1.59 18.25 19.97
CA TYR A 154 0.59 17.37 20.54
C TYR A 154 0.29 16.20 19.60
N ALA A 155 -0.20 15.11 20.18
CA ALA A 155 -0.56 13.92 19.44
C ALA A 155 -1.56 14.26 18.33
N LYS A 156 -1.24 13.82 17.11
CA LYS A 156 -2.13 13.99 15.96
C LYS A 156 -3.26 12.97 16.09
N ARG A 157 -4.50 13.41 15.96
CA ARG A 157 -5.67 12.52 15.93
C ARG A 157 -5.77 11.90 14.54
N PHE A 158 -4.91 10.91 14.27
CA PHE A 158 -4.92 10.11 13.05
C PHE A 158 -5.73 8.83 13.27
N GLN A 159 -6.57 8.46 12.31
CA GLN A 159 -7.39 7.27 12.32
C GLN A 159 -7.16 6.51 11.02
N SER A 160 -6.40 5.41 11.12
CA SER A 160 -6.18 4.54 9.96
C SER A 160 -7.49 3.88 9.55
N ALA A 161 -7.79 3.94 8.25
CA ALA A 161 -8.92 3.25 7.66
C ALA A 161 -8.58 1.81 7.23
N GLU A 162 -7.32 1.37 7.31
CA GLU A 162 -6.88 0.07 6.77
C GLU A 162 -7.71 -1.10 7.30
N GLY A 163 -7.87 -1.22 8.62
CA GLY A 163 -8.64 -2.31 9.22
C GLY A 163 -10.11 -2.25 8.81
N CYS A 164 -10.75 -1.11 9.06
CA CYS A 164 -12.17 -0.95 8.74
C CYS A 164 -12.46 -1.18 7.26
N TYR A 165 -11.67 -0.59 6.37
CA TYR A 165 -11.88 -0.69 4.93
C TYR A 165 -11.66 -2.12 4.43
N SER A 166 -10.63 -2.80 4.95
CA SER A 166 -10.38 -4.22 4.65
C SER A 166 -11.56 -5.09 5.07
N HIS A 167 -12.02 -4.92 6.32
CA HIS A 167 -13.18 -5.65 6.83
C HIS A 167 -14.44 -5.36 6.01
N ARG A 168 -14.67 -4.09 5.66
CA ARG A 168 -15.83 -3.68 4.86
C ARG A 168 -15.81 -4.24 3.45
N ALA A 169 -14.64 -4.23 2.79
CA ALA A 169 -14.44 -4.82 1.47
C ALA A 169 -14.63 -6.33 1.52
N ALA A 170 -14.09 -7.00 2.55
CA ALA A 170 -14.23 -8.45 2.72
C ALA A 170 -15.67 -8.90 3.01
N SER A 171 -16.45 -8.05 3.68
CA SER A 171 -17.85 -8.31 4.01
C SER A 171 -18.82 -7.89 2.89
N ALA A 172 -18.33 -7.28 1.81
CA ALA A 172 -19.18 -6.84 0.71
C ALA A 172 -19.58 -8.03 -0.18
N PRO A 173 -20.88 -8.21 -0.48
CA PRO A 173 -21.34 -9.31 -1.32
C PRO A 173 -20.67 -9.30 -2.70
N GLY A 174 -20.16 -10.45 -3.14
CA GLY A 174 -19.62 -10.64 -4.49
C GLY A 174 -18.25 -10.03 -4.76
N ILE A 175 -17.66 -9.29 -3.82
CA ILE A 175 -16.32 -8.72 -3.99
C ILE A 175 -15.26 -9.82 -4.01
N ARG A 176 -14.38 -9.76 -5.01
CA ARG A 176 -13.23 -10.66 -5.16
C ARG A 176 -11.95 -9.90 -4.84
N ILE A 177 -11.14 -10.44 -3.92
CA ILE A 177 -9.89 -9.82 -3.49
C ILE A 177 -8.75 -10.80 -3.71
N LYS A 178 -7.61 -10.35 -4.23
CA LYS A 178 -6.34 -11.08 -4.17
C LYS A 178 -5.34 -10.30 -3.33
N MET A 179 -4.72 -10.96 -2.36
CA MET A 179 -3.57 -10.45 -1.61
C MET A 179 -2.34 -11.24 -2.04
N ALA A 180 -1.42 -10.59 -2.76
CA ALA A 180 -0.29 -11.24 -3.40
C ALA A 180 1.04 -10.89 -2.72
N HIS A 181 1.87 -11.90 -2.45
CA HIS A 181 3.20 -11.67 -1.85
C HIS A 181 4.19 -11.19 -2.93
N LYS A 182 4.34 -9.87 -3.06
CA LYS A 182 5.13 -9.25 -4.15
C LYS A 182 6.02 -8.08 -3.72
N GLN A 183 5.90 -7.58 -2.48
CA GLN A 183 6.65 -6.42 -2.02
C GLN A 183 7.70 -6.79 -0.96
N PHE A 184 8.72 -5.93 -0.83
CA PHE A 184 9.64 -5.97 0.30
C PHE A 184 9.33 -4.85 1.28
N VAL A 185 9.48 -5.15 2.57
CA VAL A 185 9.35 -4.15 3.62
C VAL A 185 10.59 -4.13 4.48
N GLY A 186 11.03 -2.93 4.81
CA GLY A 186 12.06 -2.73 5.80
C GLY A 186 11.48 -2.73 7.21
N LEU A 187 11.20 -3.90 7.80
CA LEU A 187 10.68 -4.02 9.19
C LEU A 187 11.76 -4.21 10.28
N ALA A 188 13.01 -4.46 9.92
CA ALA A 188 14.10 -4.71 10.88
C ALA A 188 15.27 -3.77 10.67
N VAL A 189 15.76 -3.14 11.74
CA VAL A 189 17.02 -2.40 11.75
C VAL A 189 17.81 -2.74 13.03
N PRO A 190 19.03 -3.30 12.95
CA PRO A 190 19.72 -3.68 11.71
C PRO A 190 19.01 -4.79 10.93
N SER A 191 19.16 -4.78 9.61
CA SER A 191 18.67 -5.83 8.72
C SER A 191 19.84 -6.72 8.31
N ASP A 192 19.56 -8.01 8.19
CA ASP A 192 20.46 -9.00 7.57
C ASP A 192 20.26 -9.05 6.04
N GLU A 193 19.51 -8.10 5.49
CA GLU A 193 19.25 -7.93 4.06
C GLU A 193 19.68 -6.51 3.63
N GLN A 194 20.02 -6.37 2.35
CA GLN A 194 20.31 -5.10 1.69
C GLN A 194 19.44 -4.97 0.44
N ILE A 195 19.01 -3.75 0.15
CA ILE A 195 18.20 -3.48 -1.05
C ILE A 195 19.09 -2.84 -2.11
N TYR A 196 19.00 -3.34 -3.33
CA TYR A 196 19.63 -2.77 -4.52
C TYR A 196 18.54 -2.30 -5.47
N PHE A 197 18.67 -1.08 -5.95
CA PHE A 197 17.90 -0.58 -7.07
C PHE A 197 18.83 -0.49 -8.27
N VAL A 198 18.58 -1.32 -9.29
CA VAL A 198 19.45 -1.44 -10.47
C VAL A 198 18.57 -1.50 -11.70
N ASN A 199 18.79 -0.58 -12.64
CA ASN A 199 18.07 -0.51 -13.91
C ASN A 199 16.52 -0.57 -13.78
N GLY A 200 15.96 0.10 -12.77
CA GLY A 200 14.50 0.09 -12.55
C GLY A 200 13.96 -1.13 -11.79
N ALA A 201 14.79 -2.12 -11.46
CA ALA A 201 14.40 -3.27 -10.66
C ALA A 201 14.79 -3.06 -9.18
N VAL A 202 13.98 -3.61 -8.27
CA VAL A 202 14.26 -3.67 -6.84
C VAL A 202 14.68 -5.09 -6.50
N TRP A 203 15.86 -5.22 -5.89
CA TRP A 203 16.45 -6.46 -5.43
C TRP A 203 16.62 -6.45 -3.92
N GLN A 204 16.31 -7.56 -3.27
CA GLN A 204 16.65 -7.84 -1.89
C GLN A 204 17.70 -8.94 -1.86
N CYS A 205 18.81 -8.70 -1.17
CA CYS A 205 19.97 -9.57 -1.12
C CYS A 205 20.45 -9.78 0.32
N PRO A 206 20.94 -10.99 0.69
CA PRO A 206 21.55 -11.24 1.98
C PRO A 206 22.73 -10.29 2.27
N LYS A 207 22.89 -9.90 3.54
CA LYS A 207 23.98 -9.05 3.99
C LYS A 207 25.28 -9.85 4.08
N GLY A 208 26.35 -9.32 3.48
CA GLY A 208 27.70 -9.88 3.60
C GLY A 208 28.16 -10.71 2.41
N GLU A 209 27.28 -11.00 1.45
CA GLU A 209 27.68 -11.54 0.15
C GLU A 209 28.17 -10.41 -0.77
N ALA A 210 29.24 -10.67 -1.52
CA ALA A 210 29.69 -9.76 -2.57
C ALA A 210 28.65 -9.77 -3.70
N VAL A 211 27.84 -8.72 -3.78
CA VAL A 211 26.81 -8.59 -4.82
C VAL A 211 27.45 -8.01 -6.07
N ASP A 212 27.47 -8.80 -7.14
CA ASP A 212 27.85 -8.35 -8.47
C ASP A 212 26.71 -7.51 -9.08
N VAL A 213 26.94 -6.20 -9.18
CA VAL A 213 25.97 -5.25 -9.74
C VAL A 213 25.73 -5.49 -11.23
N GLU A 214 26.72 -5.99 -11.98
CA GLU A 214 26.54 -6.34 -13.39
C GLU A 214 25.61 -7.55 -13.56
N LEU A 215 25.69 -8.51 -12.64
CA LEU A 215 24.75 -9.63 -12.58
C LEU A 215 23.32 -9.15 -12.28
N LEU A 216 23.14 -8.23 -11.33
CA LEU A 216 21.82 -7.63 -11.08
C LEU A 216 21.31 -6.88 -12.32
N PHE A 217 22.18 -6.11 -12.97
CA PHE A 217 21.84 -5.32 -14.15
C PHE A 217 21.37 -6.20 -15.31
N SER A 218 22.11 -7.26 -15.64
CA SER A 218 21.73 -8.21 -16.71
C SER A 218 20.39 -8.89 -16.44
N ASN A 219 20.09 -9.21 -15.18
CA ASN A 219 18.81 -9.79 -14.76
C ASN A 219 17.68 -8.76 -14.58
N SER A 220 17.96 -7.46 -14.79
CA SER A 220 16.96 -6.38 -14.69
C SER A 220 16.50 -5.87 -16.07
N GLN A 221 16.85 -6.56 -17.16
CA GLN A 221 16.51 -6.17 -18.53
C GLN A 221 15.21 -6.81 -19.05
N GLN A 222 14.37 -7.40 -18.18
CA GLN A 222 13.16 -8.06 -18.64
C GLN A 222 12.26 -7.08 -19.41
N PRO A 223 11.88 -7.40 -20.66
CA PRO A 223 11.15 -6.48 -21.51
C PRO A 223 9.74 -6.25 -20.98
N CYS A 224 9.26 -5.01 -21.11
CA CYS A 224 7.87 -4.65 -20.87
C CYS A 224 6.95 -5.52 -21.74
N ALA A 225 6.04 -6.27 -21.13
CA ALA A 225 5.10 -7.12 -21.84
C ALA A 225 3.68 -6.56 -21.70
N ALA A 226 3.07 -6.15 -22.82
CA ALA A 226 1.72 -5.57 -22.82
C ALA A 226 0.64 -6.53 -22.31
N ASN A 227 0.89 -7.85 -22.39
CA ASN A 227 0.00 -8.89 -21.89
C ASN A 227 0.14 -9.13 -20.38
N LEU A 228 1.07 -8.47 -19.68
CA LEU A 228 1.25 -8.51 -18.23
C LEU A 228 1.11 -9.95 -17.65
N PRO A 229 2.02 -10.87 -18.02
CA PRO A 229 1.90 -12.29 -17.65
C PRO A 229 2.08 -12.52 -16.13
N GLY A 230 2.72 -11.57 -15.45
CA GLY A 230 3.10 -11.68 -14.05
C GLY A 230 4.29 -12.57 -13.79
N VAL A 231 4.54 -12.76 -12.50
CA VAL A 231 5.70 -13.51 -11.98
C VAL A 231 5.32 -14.64 -11.03
N GLN A 232 4.03 -14.95 -10.91
CA GLN A 232 3.54 -15.98 -9.98
C GLN A 232 2.71 -17.01 -10.73
N GLU A 233 3.24 -18.23 -10.82
CA GLU A 233 2.53 -19.40 -11.31
C GLU A 233 1.70 -19.99 -10.17
N ALA A 234 0.38 -20.01 -10.28
CA ALA A 234 -0.50 -20.62 -9.28
C ALA A 234 -0.35 -22.15 -9.26
N LEU A 235 -0.25 -22.75 -8.07
CA LEU A 235 -0.05 -24.17 -7.88
C LEU A 235 -1.15 -24.79 -7.01
N GLY A 236 -1.67 -25.93 -7.46
CA GLY A 236 -2.65 -26.70 -6.72
C GLY A 236 -4.00 -25.99 -6.53
N ALA A 237 -4.85 -26.59 -5.71
CA ALA A 237 -6.17 -26.07 -5.39
C ALA A 237 -6.13 -24.96 -4.33
N MET A 238 -7.18 -24.13 -4.31
CA MET A 238 -7.42 -23.16 -3.24
C MET A 238 -7.84 -23.87 -1.95
N LEU A 239 -7.15 -23.58 -0.85
CA LEU A 239 -7.39 -24.14 0.48
C LEU A 239 -8.19 -23.14 1.32
N PRO A 240 -9.33 -23.53 1.91
CA PRO A 240 -10.15 -22.60 2.71
C PRO A 240 -9.42 -22.16 3.98
N LEU A 241 -9.53 -20.88 4.30
CA LEU A 241 -8.98 -20.28 5.52
C LEU A 241 -10.06 -20.07 6.58
N GLN A 242 -9.72 -20.39 7.82
CA GLN A 242 -10.46 -20.03 9.01
C GLN A 242 -9.97 -18.66 9.47
N VAL A 243 -10.91 -17.73 9.66
CA VAL A 243 -10.61 -16.35 10.02
C VAL A 243 -11.03 -16.08 11.46
N SER A 244 -10.12 -15.51 12.26
CA SER A 244 -10.39 -15.09 13.64
C SER A 244 -9.82 -13.71 13.92
N ALA A 245 -10.51 -12.91 14.73
CA ALA A 245 -9.99 -11.64 15.24
C ALA A 245 -8.93 -11.82 16.34
N GLU A 246 -8.86 -13.02 16.95
CA GLU A 246 -7.96 -13.35 18.06
C GLU A 246 -6.72 -14.12 17.60
N GLY A 247 -6.53 -14.32 16.29
CA GLY A 247 -5.42 -15.10 15.71
C GLY A 247 -4.03 -14.47 15.82
N GLY A 248 -3.84 -13.43 16.63
CA GLY A 248 -2.52 -12.83 16.89
C GLY A 248 -1.97 -11.88 15.82
N CYS A 249 -2.59 -11.80 14.64
CA CYS A 249 -2.22 -10.88 13.56
C CYS A 249 -2.80 -9.46 13.77
N GLY A 250 -2.35 -8.49 12.95
CA GLY A 250 -3.09 -7.23 12.78
C GLY A 250 -3.22 -6.36 14.04
N LYS A 251 -2.28 -6.45 15.00
CA LYS A 251 -2.39 -5.83 16.33
C LYS A 251 -2.61 -4.31 16.33
N TRP A 252 -2.23 -3.62 15.25
CA TRP A 252 -2.46 -2.17 15.09
C TRP A 252 -3.90 -1.82 14.70
N MET A 253 -4.68 -2.79 14.23
CA MET A 253 -6.10 -2.61 13.91
C MET A 253 -6.96 -2.83 15.17
N PRO A 254 -8.07 -2.10 15.32
CA PRO A 254 -9.12 -2.44 16.29
C PRO A 254 -9.58 -3.89 16.12
N VAL A 255 -9.89 -4.56 17.23
CA VAL A 255 -10.17 -6.01 17.26
C VAL A 255 -11.33 -6.40 16.34
N GLU A 256 -12.34 -5.55 16.26
CA GLU A 256 -13.54 -5.73 15.43
C GLU A 256 -13.25 -5.74 13.92
N TYR A 257 -12.08 -5.28 13.49
CA TYR A 257 -11.66 -5.27 12.09
C TYR A 257 -10.54 -6.27 11.77
N ARG A 258 -10.08 -7.06 12.75
CA ARG A 258 -9.01 -8.02 12.54
C ARG A 258 -9.53 -9.26 11.83
N MET A 259 -8.83 -9.65 10.78
CA MET A 259 -9.08 -10.88 10.03
C MET A 259 -7.76 -11.66 9.94
N CYS A 260 -7.56 -12.61 10.87
CA CYS A 260 -6.36 -13.45 10.90
C CYS A 260 -6.67 -14.85 10.39
N ALA A 261 -5.92 -15.33 9.41
CA ALA A 261 -5.98 -16.70 8.95
C ALA A 261 -5.28 -17.63 9.97
N VAL A 262 -6.05 -18.39 10.75
CA VAL A 262 -5.50 -19.23 11.84
C VAL A 262 -4.98 -20.58 11.39
N ASN A 263 -5.26 -20.96 10.15
CA ASN A 263 -4.84 -22.23 9.53
C ASN A 263 -4.04 -21.97 8.24
N MET A 264 -3.26 -20.88 8.20
CA MET A 264 -2.41 -20.57 7.05
C MET A 264 -1.40 -21.71 6.85
N PRO A 265 -1.33 -22.33 5.66
CA PRO A 265 -0.39 -23.43 5.45
C PRO A 265 1.05 -22.92 5.38
N GLU A 266 2.00 -23.71 5.87
CA GLU A 266 3.43 -23.44 5.74
C GLU A 266 4.02 -24.26 4.58
N PRO A 267 4.88 -23.66 3.74
CA PRO A 267 5.61 -24.43 2.73
C PRO A 267 6.65 -25.35 3.42
N PRO A 268 6.91 -26.55 2.88
CA PRO A 268 8.02 -27.39 3.35
C PRO A 268 9.33 -26.60 3.34
N GLU A 269 10.21 -26.82 4.33
CA GLU A 269 11.45 -26.06 4.52
C GLU A 269 12.28 -25.90 3.24
N ARG A 270 12.49 -26.99 2.50
CA ARG A 270 13.20 -27.03 1.21
C ARG A 270 12.59 -26.17 0.09
N GLU A 271 11.32 -25.79 0.22
CA GLU A 271 10.53 -25.08 -0.79
C GLU A 271 10.20 -23.63 -0.36
N GLN A 272 10.55 -23.21 0.86
CA GLN A 272 10.17 -21.89 1.41
C GLN A 272 10.67 -20.71 0.57
N ASN A 273 11.80 -20.86 -0.13
CA ASN A 273 12.37 -19.82 -0.98
C ASN A 273 11.77 -19.76 -2.40
N THR A 274 11.05 -20.80 -2.82
CA THR A 274 10.53 -20.92 -4.20
C THR A 274 9.01 -20.97 -4.26
N ILE A 275 8.37 -21.30 -3.14
CA ILE A 275 6.92 -21.46 -3.01
C ILE A 275 6.41 -20.53 -1.92
N GLY A 276 5.49 -19.65 -2.30
CA GLY A 276 4.75 -18.79 -1.38
C GLY A 276 3.25 -19.07 -1.43
N PHE A 277 2.49 -18.27 -0.67
CA PHE A 277 1.04 -18.27 -0.71
C PHE A 277 0.50 -16.89 -1.06
N ASN A 278 -0.51 -16.87 -1.91
CA ASN A 278 -1.40 -15.73 -2.08
C ASN A 278 -2.73 -16.06 -1.40
N THR A 279 -3.43 -15.05 -0.90
CA THR A 279 -4.78 -15.23 -0.37
C THR A 279 -5.82 -14.60 -1.28
N TYR A 280 -6.99 -15.21 -1.28
CA TYR A 280 -8.11 -14.83 -2.14
C TYR A 280 -9.38 -14.73 -1.30
N LEU A 281 -10.18 -13.70 -1.55
CA LEU A 281 -11.58 -13.65 -1.10
C LEU A 281 -12.47 -14.02 -2.29
N ARG A 282 -13.33 -15.01 -2.10
CA ARG A 282 -14.39 -15.38 -3.06
C ARG A 282 -15.64 -15.76 -2.28
N ASP A 283 -16.79 -15.23 -2.70
CA ASP A 283 -18.09 -15.53 -2.09
C ASP A 283 -18.10 -15.36 -0.56
N GLY A 284 -17.44 -14.30 -0.06
CA GLY A 284 -17.34 -13.99 1.36
C GLY A 284 -16.45 -14.93 2.18
N LYS A 285 -15.66 -15.79 1.53
CA LYS A 285 -14.74 -16.72 2.20
C LYS A 285 -13.30 -16.51 1.71
N PHE A 286 -12.37 -16.68 2.64
CA PHE A 286 -10.95 -16.59 2.34
C PHE A 286 -10.36 -17.95 1.97
N TYR A 287 -9.40 -17.92 1.06
CA TYR A 287 -8.66 -19.08 0.58
C TYR A 287 -7.18 -18.75 0.45
N ALA A 288 -6.31 -19.72 0.69
CA ALA A 288 -4.90 -19.65 0.33
C ALA A 288 -4.64 -20.50 -0.91
N GLN A 289 -3.78 -20.02 -1.80
CA GLN A 289 -3.26 -20.81 -2.92
C GLN A 289 -1.75 -20.69 -2.97
N ARG A 290 -1.08 -21.82 -3.19
CA ARG A 290 0.36 -21.84 -3.42
C ARG A 290 0.65 -21.13 -4.74
N PHE A 291 1.81 -20.48 -4.81
CA PHE A 291 2.38 -20.04 -6.07
C PHE A 291 3.87 -20.35 -6.12
N ARG A 292 4.41 -20.46 -7.34
CA ARG A 292 5.84 -20.46 -7.61
C ARG A 292 6.24 -19.14 -8.25
N SER A 293 7.32 -18.52 -7.79
CA SER A 293 7.90 -17.37 -8.48
C SER A 293 8.53 -17.82 -9.80
N THR A 294 8.22 -17.16 -10.91
CA THR A 294 8.87 -17.40 -12.20
C THR A 294 10.17 -16.59 -12.35
N LEU A 295 10.40 -15.61 -11.47
CA LEU A 295 11.67 -14.91 -11.42
C LEU A 295 12.73 -15.73 -10.70
N PRO A 296 13.97 -15.76 -11.22
CA PRO A 296 15.06 -16.48 -10.58
C PRO A 296 15.42 -15.84 -9.24
N VAL A 297 15.68 -16.69 -8.26
CA VAL A 297 16.53 -16.34 -7.12
C VAL A 297 17.96 -16.64 -7.55
N LEU A 298 18.84 -15.65 -7.47
CA LEU A 298 20.24 -15.81 -7.86
C LEU A 298 20.98 -16.71 -6.85
N ASP A 299 22.13 -17.26 -7.26
CA ASP A 299 22.91 -18.18 -6.41
C ASP A 299 23.34 -17.55 -5.08
N ASN A 300 23.49 -16.22 -5.05
CA ASN A 300 23.78 -15.42 -3.86
C ASN A 300 22.53 -15.05 -3.02
N GLY A 301 21.39 -15.68 -3.29
CA GLY A 301 20.13 -15.46 -2.58
C GLY A 301 19.38 -14.18 -2.97
N CYS A 302 19.92 -13.35 -3.86
CA CYS A 302 19.25 -12.13 -4.32
C CYS A 302 17.95 -12.44 -5.07
N ARG A 303 16.89 -11.71 -4.76
CA ARG A 303 15.56 -11.85 -5.37
C ARG A 303 14.95 -10.49 -5.71
N GLN A 304 14.13 -10.46 -6.77
CA GLN A 304 13.40 -9.25 -7.16
C GLN A 304 12.04 -9.13 -6.48
N GLY A 305 11.61 -7.89 -6.25
CA GLY A 305 10.28 -7.56 -5.74
C GLY A 305 9.67 -6.38 -6.49
N ALA A 306 8.36 -6.23 -6.38
CA ALA A 306 7.60 -5.17 -7.03
C ALA A 306 8.07 -3.78 -6.58
N PHE A 307 8.36 -3.65 -5.29
CA PHE A 307 8.82 -2.41 -4.68
C PHE A 307 9.38 -2.66 -3.28
N PHE A 308 10.10 -1.68 -2.75
CA PHE A 308 10.59 -1.64 -1.38
C PHE A 308 9.92 -0.52 -0.60
N HIS A 309 9.34 -0.84 0.57
CA HIS A 309 8.70 0.12 1.47
C HIS A 309 9.61 0.45 2.67
N MET A 310 9.94 1.74 2.86
CA MET A 310 10.93 2.26 3.82
C MET A 310 10.42 2.38 5.27
N GLN A 311 9.56 1.44 5.73
CA GLN A 311 8.78 1.57 6.96
C GLN A 311 9.61 1.88 8.22
N GLU A 312 10.70 1.17 8.48
CA GLU A 312 11.55 1.42 9.66
C GLU A 312 12.70 2.38 9.36
N TRP A 313 13.18 2.42 8.12
CA TRP A 313 14.28 3.29 7.70
C TRP A 313 13.93 4.77 7.88
N LYS A 314 12.67 5.16 7.58
CA LYS A 314 12.17 6.52 7.81
C LYS A 314 12.17 6.95 9.28
N LYS A 315 12.20 6.00 10.23
CA LYS A 315 12.26 6.32 11.67
C LYS A 315 13.68 6.69 12.11
N ILE A 316 14.68 6.15 11.42
CA ILE A 316 16.11 6.30 11.75
C ILE A 316 16.72 7.45 10.96
N TRP A 317 16.36 7.55 9.68
CA TRP A 317 16.78 8.64 8.79
C TRP A 317 15.96 9.90 9.06
N GLY A 318 16.04 10.41 10.30
CA GLY A 318 15.52 11.72 10.65
C GLY A 318 15.97 12.78 9.64
N TYR A 319 15.22 13.89 9.56
CA TYR A 319 15.27 14.95 8.54
C TYR A 319 16.62 15.63 8.22
N GLY A 320 17.75 15.11 8.67
CA GLY A 320 19.07 15.50 8.17
C GLY A 320 20.10 14.48 8.61
N THR A 321 20.77 13.84 7.64
CA THR A 321 22.21 13.45 7.63
C THR A 321 22.57 12.36 6.62
N HIS A 322 21.64 11.70 5.95
CA HIS A 322 21.96 10.63 4.99
C HIS A 322 21.91 11.09 3.52
N GLY A 323 23.00 11.74 3.10
CA GLY A 323 23.83 11.33 1.95
C GLY A 323 23.38 11.50 0.50
N VAL A 324 22.09 11.55 0.16
CA VAL A 324 21.69 11.70 -1.26
C VAL A 324 20.47 12.60 -1.36
N ASP A 325 20.63 13.79 -1.95
CA ASP A 325 19.48 14.58 -2.40
C ASP A 325 18.88 13.87 -3.63
N PRO A 326 17.62 13.38 -3.57
CA PRO A 326 16.96 12.76 -4.72
C PRO A 326 16.91 13.66 -5.97
N LEU A 327 17.06 14.98 -5.82
CA LEU A 327 17.14 15.92 -6.94
C LEU A 327 18.50 15.89 -7.63
N GLU A 328 19.60 15.58 -6.93
CA GLU A 328 20.92 15.38 -7.55
C GLU A 328 20.92 14.14 -8.47
N LEU A 329 20.10 13.14 -8.14
CA LEU A 329 19.89 11.93 -8.95
C LEU A 329 19.10 12.17 -10.25
N ALA A 330 18.15 13.11 -10.23
CA ALA A 330 17.24 13.37 -11.35
C ALA A 330 17.87 14.28 -12.44
N LEU A 331 18.85 15.10 -12.09
CA LEU A 331 19.37 16.16 -12.94
C LEU A 331 20.54 15.74 -13.85
N THR A 332 21.15 14.58 -13.63
CA THR A 332 22.49 14.28 -14.19
C THR A 332 22.55 13.24 -15.30
N THR A 333 21.54 12.37 -15.52
CA THR A 333 21.69 11.31 -16.54
C THR A 333 20.39 10.91 -17.27
N LYS A 334 20.52 10.43 -18.51
CA LYS A 334 19.45 9.77 -19.30
C LYS A 334 19.12 8.34 -18.80
N LYS A 335 19.75 7.88 -17.72
CA LYS A 335 19.59 6.52 -17.16
C LYS A 335 18.99 6.63 -15.75
N ALA A 336 18.18 5.65 -15.36
CA ALA A 336 17.72 5.55 -13.98
C ALA A 336 18.94 5.35 -13.05
N PRO A 337 19.07 6.12 -11.97
CA PRO A 337 20.18 5.97 -11.04
C PRO A 337 20.12 4.60 -10.38
N SER A 338 21.27 3.95 -10.21
CA SER A 338 21.36 2.71 -9.44
C SER A 338 21.91 3.03 -8.05
N PHE A 339 21.35 2.44 -7.01
CA PHE A 339 21.71 2.74 -5.62
C PHE A 339 21.41 1.57 -4.70
N THR A 340 22.06 1.55 -3.54
CA THR A 340 21.78 0.62 -2.45
C THR A 340 21.11 1.32 -1.30
N VAL A 341 20.27 0.58 -0.58
CA VAL A 341 19.67 0.97 0.69
C VAL A 341 20.10 -0.05 1.73
N THR A 342 20.86 0.42 2.72
CA THR A 342 21.31 -0.37 3.87
C THR A 342 20.86 0.29 5.16
N THR A 343 21.20 -0.30 6.31
CA THR A 343 20.95 0.31 7.61
C THR A 343 21.78 1.58 7.83
N GLU A 344 22.86 1.76 7.07
CA GLU A 344 23.80 2.89 7.19
C GLU A 344 23.38 4.09 6.32
N GLY A 345 22.57 3.87 5.30
CA GLY A 345 22.11 4.94 4.41
C GLY A 345 21.76 4.47 3.01
N ILE A 346 21.62 5.45 2.11
CA ILE A 346 21.53 5.25 0.66
C ILE A 346 22.91 5.53 0.08
N THR A 347 23.39 4.68 -0.84
CA THR A 347 24.67 4.88 -1.54
C THR A 347 24.48 4.67 -3.03
N LEU A 348 25.03 5.58 -3.85
CA LEU A 348 24.97 5.43 -5.31
C LEU A 348 25.91 4.31 -5.76
N LEU A 349 25.43 3.52 -6.72
CA LEU A 349 26.23 2.54 -7.45
C LEU A 349 26.78 3.25 -8.68
N THR A 350 28.10 3.38 -8.75
CA THR A 350 28.82 4.00 -9.87
C THR A 350 28.97 3.06 -11.05
#